data_AF-A0A484YR06-F1
#
_entry.id   AF-A0A484YR06-F1
#
_cell.length_a   1.000
_cell.length_b   1.000
_cell.length_c   1.000
_cell.angle_alpha   90.00
_cell.angle_beta   90.00
_cell.angle_gamma   90.00
#
_symmetry.space_group_name_H-M   'P 1'
#
loop_
_entity.id
_entity.type
_entity.pdbx_description
1 polymer ?
#
loop_
_entity_poly.entity_id
_entity_poly.type
_entity_poly.pdbx_seq_one_letter_code
_entity_poly.pdbx_strand_id
1 'polypeptide(L)' 'MYEFRRELPRDQAQEAGYGLAALIDGLWLRAALSGKPLDKTLAQSLTSHFISQHLPTD' A
#
# COMPACT_ATOMS: atom_id res chain seq x y z
N MET A 1 -10.14 -8.83 -4.78
CA MET A 1 -8.96 -8.95 -5.68
C MET A 1 -9.30 -8.87 -7.17
N TYR A 2 -10.56 -8.60 -7.57
CA TYR A 2 -10.99 -8.54 -8.98
C TYR A 2 -11.36 -7.15 -9.49
N GLU A 3 -11.37 -6.12 -8.62
CA GLU A 3 -11.95 -4.81 -8.97
C GLU A 3 -10.93 -3.74 -9.35
N PHE A 4 -9.63 -3.97 -9.13
CA PHE A 4 -8.59 -2.93 -9.31
C PHE A 4 -7.93 -2.87 -10.69
N ARG A 5 -8.41 -3.65 -11.67
CA ARG A 5 -7.74 -3.78 -12.99
C ARG A 5 -8.30 -2.90 -14.09
N ARG A 6 -9.26 -2.00 -13.81
CA ARG A 6 -10.04 -1.38 -14.89
C ARG A 6 -9.72 0.07 -15.25
N GLU A 7 -9.09 0.91 -14.42
CA GLU A 7 -9.07 2.36 -14.74
C GLU A 7 -7.78 3.14 -14.41
N LEU A 8 -6.59 2.52 -14.48
CA LEU A 8 -5.33 3.27 -14.42
C LEU A 8 -4.35 2.85 -15.53
N PRO A 9 -3.66 3.79 -16.19
CA PRO A 9 -2.61 3.48 -17.15
C PRO A 9 -1.56 2.58 -16.49
N ARG A 10 -1.14 1.53 -17.20
CA ARG A 10 -0.31 0.43 -16.68
C ARG A 10 0.92 0.91 -15.91
N ASP A 11 1.56 1.99 -16.36
CA ASP A 11 2.73 2.56 -15.69
C ASP A 11 2.40 3.13 -14.30
N GLN A 12 1.31 3.89 -14.14
CA GLN A 12 0.89 4.40 -12.82
C GLN A 12 0.40 3.29 -11.90
N ALA A 13 -0.28 2.27 -12.45
CA ALA A 13 -0.68 1.11 -11.67
C ALA A 13 0.52 0.27 -11.19
N GLN A 14 1.58 0.18 -12.01
CA GLN A 14 2.82 -0.47 -11.62
C GLN A 14 3.58 0.35 -10.59
N GLU A 15 3.71 1.66 -10.76
CA GLU A 15 4.38 2.55 -9.81
C GLU A 15 3.67 2.55 -8.44
N ALA A 16 2.33 2.66 -8.43
CA ALA A 16 1.53 2.52 -7.22
C ALA A 16 1.66 1.12 -6.60
N GLY A 17 1.72 0.07 -7.43
CA GLY A 17 1.95 -1.30 -7.00
C GLY A 17 3.31 -1.52 -6.34
N TYR A 18 4.37 -0.94 -6.91
CA TYR A 18 5.71 -0.95 -6.32
C TYR A 18 5.78 -0.14 -5.04
N GLY A 19 5.13 1.02 -4.98
CA GLY A 19 5.01 1.84 -3.77
C GLY A 19 4.29 1.10 -2.65
N LEU A 20 3.21 0.38 -2.98
CA LEU A 20 2.50 -0.46 -2.01
C LEU A 20 3.36 -1.64 -1.53
N ALA A 21 4.09 -2.32 -2.42
CA ALA A 21 4.98 -3.42 -2.05
C ALA A 21 6.09 -2.93 -1.11
N ALA A 22 6.75 -1.83 -1.43
CA ALA A 22 7.77 -1.22 -0.59
C ALA A 22 7.22 -0.77 0.78
N LEU A 23 5.97 -0.29 0.84
CA LEU A 23 5.30 0.08 2.08
C LEU A 23 5.04 -1.13 2.97
N ILE A 24 4.58 -2.25 2.39
CA ILE A 24 4.40 -3.52 3.09
C ILE A 24 5.75 -4.03 3.62
N ASP A 25 6.78 -4.04 2.79
CA ASP A 25 8.13 -4.47 3.17
C ASP A 25 8.70 -3.60 4.31
N GLY A 26 8.52 -2.28 4.24
CA GLY A 26 8.93 -1.36 5.30
C GLY A 26 8.18 -1.58 6.62
N LEU A 27 6.90 -1.94 6.55
CA LEU A 27 6.11 -2.26 7.74
C LEU A 27 6.60 -3.56 8.40
N TRP A 28 6.89 -4.58 7.60
CA TRP A 28 7.47 -5.85 8.04
C TRP A 28 8.86 -5.67 8.65
N LEU A 29 9.73 -4.90 8.00
CA LEU A 29 11.08 -4.62 8.50
C LEU A 29 11.03 -3.86 9.83
N ARG A 30 10.12 -2.89 9.97
CA ARG A 30 9.93 -2.15 11.23
C ARG A 30 9.47 -3.06 12.35
N ALA A 31 8.55 -3.99 12.09
CA ALA A 31 8.10 -4.97 13.09
C ALA A 31 9.22 -5.95 13.49
N ALA A 32 9.98 -6.45 12.51
CA ALA A 32 11.12 -7.34 12.74
C ALA A 32 12.22 -6.66 13.57
N LEU A 33 12.57 -5.40 13.27
CA LEU A 33 13.59 -4.65 14.00
C LEU A 33 13.12 -4.17 15.38
N SER A 34 11.84 -3.86 15.54
CA SER A 34 11.30 -3.36 16.82
C SER A 34 10.97 -4.48 17.82
N GLY A 35 10.93 -5.74 17.38
CA GLY A 35 10.49 -6.88 18.20
C GLY A 35 9.03 -6.79 18.66
N LYS A 36 8.26 -5.87 18.09
CA LYS A 36 6.85 -5.61 18.42
C LYS A 36 5.96 -6.19 17.32
N PRO A 37 4.80 -6.76 17.67
CA PRO A 37 3.86 -7.24 16.68
C PRO A 37 3.46 -6.10 15.74
N LEU A 38 3.34 -6.43 14.46
CA LEU A 38 2.86 -5.53 13.43
C LEU A 38 1.45 -5.04 13.80
N ASP A 39 1.28 -3.73 13.94
CA ASP A 39 -0.03 -3.14 14.15
C ASP A 39 -0.84 -3.22 12.84
N LYS A 40 -1.74 -4.21 12.80
CA LYS A 40 -2.60 -4.48 11.63
C LYS A 40 -3.52 -3.29 11.32
N THR A 41 -3.96 -2.56 12.34
CA THR A 41 -4.84 -1.40 12.18
C THR A 41 -4.07 -0.26 11.49
N LEU A 42 -2.82 -0.04 11.93
CA LEU A 42 -1.93 0.93 11.29
C LEU A 42 -1.59 0.51 9.85
N ALA A 43 -1.34 -0.78 9.61
CA ALA A 43 -1.08 -1.32 8.27
C ALA A 43 -2.23 -1.05 7.30
N GLN A 44 -3.46 -1.33 7.75
CA GLN A 44 -4.68 -1.12 6.98
C GLN A 44 -4.92 0.37 6.73
N SER A 45 -4.76 1.21 7.74
CA SER A 45 -4.93 2.67 7.60
C SER A 45 -3.93 3.27 6.61
N LEU A 46 -2.64 2.90 6.70
CA LEU A 46 -1.61 3.36 5.77
C LEU A 46 -1.86 2.89 4.34
N THR A 47 -2.26 1.63 4.17
CA THR A 47 -2.57 1.07 2.85
C THR A 47 -3.78 1.75 2.23
N SER A 48 -4.86 1.93 2.99
CA SER A 48 -6.05 2.65 2.53
C SER A 48 -5.75 4.11 2.20
N HIS A 49 -4.94 4.80 3.01
CA HIS A 49 -4.52 6.17 2.74
C HIS A 49 -3.69 6.27 1.46
N PHE A 50 -2.76 5.33 1.24
CA PHE A 50 -1.95 5.28 0.02
C PHE A 50 -2.79 5.04 -1.23
N ILE A 51 -3.79 4.16 -1.16
CA ILE A 51 -4.75 3.92 -2.23
C ILE A 51 -5.59 5.17 -2.51
N SER A 52 -6.10 5.84 -1.46
CA SER A 52 -6.84 7.10 -1.61
C SER A 52 -6.01 8.24 -2.21
N GLN A 53 -4.71 8.30 -1.94
CA GLN A 53 -3.82 9.30 -2.55
C GLN A 53 -3.54 9.05 -4.04
N HIS A 54 -3.64 7.79 -4.49
CA HIS A 54 -3.40 7.40 -5.88
C HIS A 54 -4.68 7.28 -6.72
N LEU A 55 -5.87 7.30 -6.10
CA LEU A 55 -7.10 7.51 -6.83
C LEU A 55 -7.23 9.01 -7.14
N PRO A 56 -7.35 9.42 -8.41
CA PRO A 56 -7.70 10.79 -8.74
C PRO A 56 -9.06 11.10 -8.10
N THR A 57 -9.09 12.12 -7.24
CA THR A 57 -10.33 12.76 -6.84
C THR A 57 -10.83 13.50 -8.07
N ASP A 58 -12.00 13.11 -8.58
CA ASP A 58 -12.79 13.94 -9.50
C ASP A 58 -13.23 15.23 -8.77
#